data_AF-A0A1V1NUF7-F1
#
_entry.id   AF-A0A1V1NUF7-F1
#
_cell.length_a   1.000
_cell.length_b   1.000
_cell.length_c   1.000
_cell.angle_alpha   90.00
_cell.angle_beta   90.00
_cell.angle_gamma   90.00
#
_symmetry.space_group_name_H-M   'P 1'
#
loop_
_entity.id
_entity.type
_entity.pdbx_description
1 polymer ?
#
loop_
_entity_poly.entity_id
_entity_poly.type
_entity_poly.pdbx_seq_one_letter_code
_entity_poly.pdbx_strand_id
1 'polypeptide(L)'
;MSVANDPDRAWGVYFVNGSDHNNHKPFAHYVRAVRSGQCCRSFGHLIINNDGTITDKSTGLMWQIETTDKKTWKDALLYCSQLTLADFSDWRLPSREELRSIVDYSTYKSTTFEAFNDTMSDFYWSSTSVAFNPDLAWGVNFFYGNDFNYHKSYAYYVRAVRSGQCRLLGYLIIWSPGQADLLACGHNFSITWDTANISGNVKISLSTNGGKSFSSIENQTENDGEYDWTVPDVSSVNCVLKIEPVNEPNKGTSQGLFTISPPAILKGHVTDISTHATLSNVMISINGKTTQTNSDGYYEIEIASGSYTISFSKNNYLTKVLENFDLKSGDNIIDVEMTQAGSVAGMISDVWGNVIPDVTVTVLEKAVKTNNQGKFEMNELIPGNITITFSHSEYYSVTLDNIEIRSGQCTTLNYNLSKAGLLNMATLYLSDAEVNDDYEERILVNGAAPFTFSLAYGNLP
;
A
#
# COMPACT_ATOMS: atom_id res chain seq x y z
N MET A 1 22.09 29.44 8.70
CA MET A 1 22.07 28.43 9.78
C MET A 1 23.34 28.59 10.59
N SER A 2 23.27 28.64 11.93
CA SER A 2 24.50 28.59 12.77
C SER A 2 25.12 27.20 12.67
N VAL A 3 26.44 27.11 12.80
CA VAL A 3 27.10 25.80 12.94
C VAL A 3 26.68 25.20 14.29
N ALA A 4 26.35 23.91 14.31
CA ALA A 4 26.05 23.22 15.56
C ALA A 4 27.23 23.38 16.55
N ASN A 5 26.96 23.95 17.73
CA ASN A 5 27.91 24.21 18.83
C ASN A 5 29.01 25.26 18.61
N ASP A 6 29.00 26.05 17.52
CA ASP A 6 29.80 27.27 17.41
C ASP A 6 28.86 28.47 17.12
N PRO A 7 28.38 29.15 18.18
CA PRO A 7 27.46 30.27 18.04
C PRO A 7 28.11 31.46 17.34
N ASP A 8 29.43 31.47 17.17
CA ASP A 8 30.16 32.50 16.47
C ASP A 8 30.40 32.16 15.01
N ARG A 9 29.90 31.01 14.51
CA ARG A 9 30.02 30.61 13.10
C ARG A 9 28.70 30.39 12.39
N ALA A 10 28.70 30.66 11.08
CA ALA A 10 27.60 30.41 10.17
C ALA A 10 28.09 29.68 8.92
N TRP A 11 27.21 28.83 8.39
CA TRP A 11 27.40 28.18 7.09
C TRP A 11 27.29 29.18 5.94
N GLY A 12 28.18 29.05 4.96
CA GLY A 12 28.19 29.81 3.72
C GLY A 12 28.66 28.97 2.54
N VAL A 13 28.31 29.40 1.34
CA VAL A 13 28.69 28.74 0.09
C VAL A 13 29.65 29.65 -0.67
N TYR A 14 30.82 29.15 -1.03
CA TYR A 14 31.76 29.85 -1.89
C TYR A 14 31.34 29.68 -3.36
N PHE A 15 30.74 30.70 -3.96
CA PHE A 15 30.26 30.65 -5.35
C PHE A 15 31.37 30.41 -6.38
N VAL A 16 32.63 30.69 -6.04
CA VAL A 16 33.78 30.51 -6.93
C VAL A 16 34.04 29.03 -7.27
N ASN A 17 33.71 28.11 -6.36
CA ASN A 17 33.97 26.67 -6.51
C ASN A 17 32.83 25.78 -6.00
N GLY A 18 31.74 26.39 -5.53
CA GLY A 18 30.55 25.72 -4.99
C GLY A 18 30.77 25.01 -3.65
N SER A 19 31.85 25.29 -2.91
CA SER A 19 32.16 24.59 -1.65
C SER A 19 31.43 25.17 -0.44
N ASP A 20 31.02 24.28 0.46
CA ASP A 20 30.43 24.62 1.75
C ASP A 20 31.54 24.92 2.76
N HIS A 21 31.40 26.01 3.50
CA HIS A 21 32.35 26.42 4.52
C HIS A 21 31.59 27.00 5.72
N ASN A 22 32.23 26.94 6.89
CA ASN A 22 31.81 27.74 8.02
C ASN A 22 32.78 28.91 8.24
N ASN A 23 32.23 30.10 8.48
CA ASN A 23 32.99 31.31 8.77
C ASN A 23 32.47 31.97 10.04
N HIS A 24 33.31 32.79 10.67
CA HIS A 24 32.94 33.55 11.85
C HIS A 24 31.95 34.67 11.50
N LYS A 25 30.81 34.71 12.21
CA LYS A 25 29.71 35.68 12.07
C LYS A 25 30.13 37.16 12.15
N PRO A 26 31.18 37.55 12.90
CA PRO A 26 31.67 38.93 12.91
C PRO A 26 32.26 39.42 11.57
N PHE A 27 32.61 38.53 10.65
CA PHE A 27 33.14 38.93 9.34
C PHE A 27 32.02 39.28 8.37
N ALA A 28 32.25 40.31 7.55
CA ALA A 28 31.31 40.71 6.51
C ALA A 28 31.30 39.68 5.37
N HIS A 29 30.11 39.24 4.97
CA HIS A 29 29.90 38.27 3.90
C HIS A 29 28.74 38.70 2.99
N TYR A 30 28.80 38.28 1.72
CA TYR A 30 27.67 38.43 0.79
C TYR A 30 26.50 37.53 1.22
N VAL A 31 25.28 38.06 1.16
CA VAL A 31 24.05 37.35 1.52
C VAL A 31 23.07 37.30 0.34
N ARG A 32 22.31 36.21 0.24
CA ARG A 32 21.20 36.07 -0.71
C ARG A 32 19.95 35.69 0.06
N ALA A 33 18.90 36.50 -0.06
CA ALA A 33 17.62 36.22 0.60
C ALA A 33 16.83 35.17 -0.18
N VAL A 34 16.07 34.32 0.52
CA VAL A 34 15.14 33.34 -0.04
C VAL A 34 13.77 33.53 0.60
N ARG A 35 12.68 33.45 -0.18
CA ARG A 35 11.30 33.60 0.29
C ARG A 35 10.59 32.27 0.17
N SER A 36 10.06 31.76 1.30
CA SER A 36 9.17 30.59 1.44
C SER A 36 9.68 29.27 0.85
N GLY A 37 9.55 28.20 1.64
CA GLY A 37 9.91 26.82 1.30
C GLY A 37 10.20 26.07 2.58
N GLN A 38 9.60 24.89 2.76
CA GLN A 38 9.98 24.01 3.86
C GLN A 38 11.48 23.72 3.68
N CYS A 39 12.32 24.06 4.67
CA CYS A 39 13.75 23.76 4.60
C CYS A 39 13.91 22.28 4.26
N CYS A 40 14.49 22.00 3.11
CA CYS A 40 14.48 20.73 2.40
C CYS A 40 15.34 19.62 3.01
N ARG A 41 15.51 19.57 4.34
CA ARG A 41 16.31 18.53 5.00
C ARG A 41 15.67 18.01 6.28
N SER A 42 14.44 17.52 6.16
CA SER A 42 13.89 16.54 7.12
C SER A 42 14.21 15.15 6.57
N PHE A 43 14.97 14.34 7.31
CA PHE A 43 15.32 12.97 6.91
C PHE A 43 14.17 11.96 7.05
N GLY A 44 12.94 12.40 7.33
CA GLY A 44 11.75 11.53 7.35
C GLY A 44 11.41 10.86 6.01
N HIS A 45 12.12 11.19 4.93
CA HIS A 45 12.04 10.52 3.63
C HIS A 45 12.95 9.29 3.50
N LEU A 46 13.90 9.10 4.43
CA LEU A 46 14.78 7.93 4.47
C LEU A 46 14.06 6.74 5.13
N ILE A 47 14.06 5.58 4.48
CA ILE A 47 13.52 4.31 5.01
C ILE A 47 14.67 3.33 5.19
N ILE A 48 14.83 2.77 6.39
CA ILE A 48 15.74 1.65 6.65
C ILE A 48 15.08 0.37 6.16
N ASN A 49 15.73 -0.37 5.27
CA ASN A 49 15.15 -1.57 4.64
C ASN A 49 15.42 -2.87 5.45
N ASN A 50 16.19 -2.79 6.53
CA ASN A 50 16.59 -3.92 7.40
C ASN A 50 17.45 -5.01 6.70
N ASP A 51 18.08 -4.67 5.58
CA ASP A 51 18.96 -5.55 4.77
C ASP A 51 20.38 -4.96 4.59
N GLY A 52 20.72 -3.95 5.39
CA GLY A 52 21.96 -3.18 5.26
C GLY A 52 21.84 -1.97 4.32
N THR A 53 20.64 -1.62 3.84
CA THR A 53 20.40 -0.48 2.95
C THR A 53 19.35 0.51 3.47
N ILE A 54 19.42 1.75 2.95
CA ILE A 54 18.43 2.82 3.15
C ILE A 54 17.89 3.28 1.81
N THR A 55 16.58 3.47 1.72
CA THR A 55 15.92 4.10 0.57
C THR A 55 15.65 5.57 0.83
N ASP A 56 16.17 6.46 -0.01
CA ASP A 56 15.82 7.88 -0.06
C ASP A 56 14.64 8.11 -1.00
N LYS A 57 13.44 8.25 -0.45
CA LYS A 57 12.21 8.48 -1.23
C LYS A 57 12.18 9.84 -1.95
N SER A 58 13.06 10.77 -1.60
CA SER A 58 13.10 12.10 -2.23
C SER A 58 13.94 12.12 -3.50
N THR A 59 14.94 11.24 -3.60
CA THR A 59 15.87 11.17 -4.74
C THR A 59 15.80 9.86 -5.52
N GLY A 60 15.15 8.82 -4.96
CA GLY A 60 15.23 7.46 -5.47
C GLY A 60 16.62 6.84 -5.32
N LEU A 61 17.49 7.42 -4.50
CA LEU A 61 18.78 6.82 -4.18
C LEU A 61 18.59 5.72 -3.15
N MET A 62 19.34 4.63 -3.30
CA MET A 62 19.49 3.63 -2.25
C MET A 62 20.94 3.61 -1.79
N TRP A 63 21.13 3.66 -0.48
CA TRP A 63 22.40 3.83 0.19
C TRP A 63 22.79 2.58 0.95
N GLN A 64 24.07 2.24 0.91
CA GLN A 64 24.66 1.32 1.86
C GLN A 64 24.65 1.94 3.27
N ILE A 65 24.31 1.19 4.31
CA ILE A 65 24.38 1.62 5.72
C ILE A 65 25.79 1.47 6.29
N GLU A 66 26.46 0.36 6.01
CA GLU A 66 27.77 0.07 6.57
C GLU A 66 28.83 1.05 6.06
N THR A 67 29.68 1.55 6.97
CA THR A 67 30.92 2.24 6.61
C THR A 67 32.08 1.26 6.57
N THR A 68 32.80 1.20 5.45
CA THR A 68 33.97 0.32 5.29
C THR A 68 35.29 0.96 5.73
N ASP A 69 36.37 0.18 5.77
CA ASP A 69 37.73 0.70 5.95
C ASP A 69 38.12 1.74 4.89
N LYS A 70 39.02 2.66 5.28
CA LYS A 70 39.54 3.72 4.41
C LYS A 70 40.18 3.16 3.13
N LYS A 71 39.89 3.76 1.98
CA LYS A 71 40.37 3.36 0.65
C LYS A 71 40.94 4.55 -0.11
N THR A 72 41.92 4.30 -0.98
CA THR A 72 42.32 5.31 -1.98
C THR A 72 41.14 5.58 -2.91
N TRP A 73 41.16 6.71 -3.63
CA TRP A 73 40.03 7.05 -4.51
C TRP A 73 39.79 5.99 -5.61
N LYS A 74 40.87 5.39 -6.12
CA LYS A 74 40.78 4.29 -7.10
C LYS A 74 40.20 3.02 -6.49
N ASP A 75 40.64 2.65 -5.29
CA ASP A 75 40.14 1.47 -4.59
C ASP A 75 38.70 1.66 -4.12
N ALA A 76 38.29 2.90 -3.82
CA ALA A 76 36.91 3.25 -3.49
C ALA A 76 35.96 3.02 -4.68
N LEU A 77 36.35 3.47 -5.88
CA LEU A 77 35.59 3.20 -7.11
C LEU A 77 35.47 1.70 -7.37
N LEU A 78 36.59 0.97 -7.23
CA LEU A 78 36.62 -0.47 -7.44
C LEU A 78 35.73 -1.20 -6.43
N TYR A 79 35.86 -0.86 -5.15
CA TYR A 79 35.03 -1.41 -4.08
C TYR A 79 33.54 -1.25 -4.36
N CYS A 80 33.08 -0.03 -4.64
CA CYS A 80 31.66 0.18 -4.91
C CYS A 80 31.20 -0.61 -6.14
N SER A 81 31.99 -0.65 -7.22
CA SER A 81 31.63 -1.38 -8.45
C SER A 81 31.59 -2.91 -8.30
N GLN A 82 32.22 -3.45 -7.25
CA GLN A 82 32.28 -4.88 -6.96
C GLN A 82 31.39 -5.29 -5.78
N LEU A 83 30.73 -4.33 -5.14
CA LEU A 83 29.88 -4.58 -3.99
C LEU A 83 28.63 -5.35 -4.45
N THR A 84 28.35 -6.46 -3.78
CA THR A 84 27.05 -7.13 -3.82
C THR A 84 26.41 -7.01 -2.44
N LEU A 85 25.26 -6.33 -2.34
CA LEU A 85 24.55 -6.06 -1.09
C LEU A 85 23.05 -6.03 -1.36
N ALA A 86 22.24 -6.67 -0.49
CA ALA A 86 20.79 -6.78 -0.62
C ALA A 86 20.35 -7.28 -2.02
N ASP A 87 21.02 -8.33 -2.52
CA ASP A 87 20.81 -8.92 -3.85
C ASP A 87 21.12 -7.98 -5.05
N PHE A 88 21.80 -6.86 -4.80
CA PHE A 88 22.16 -5.88 -5.80
C PHE A 88 23.66 -5.78 -6.02
N SER A 89 24.08 -5.66 -7.29
CA SER A 89 25.49 -5.59 -7.72
C SER A 89 25.82 -4.35 -8.57
N ASP A 90 24.92 -3.37 -8.63
CA ASP A 90 25.01 -2.13 -9.41
C ASP A 90 25.38 -0.90 -8.56
N TRP A 91 26.13 -1.13 -7.49
CA TRP A 91 26.59 -0.11 -6.57
C TRP A 91 27.69 0.76 -7.18
N ARG A 92 27.72 2.04 -6.80
CA ARG A 92 28.72 3.01 -7.27
C ARG A 92 29.13 3.98 -6.17
N LEU A 93 30.26 4.63 -6.39
CA LEU A 93 30.72 5.72 -5.53
C LEU A 93 29.82 6.94 -5.78
N PRO A 94 29.20 7.52 -4.74
CA PRO A 94 28.30 8.67 -4.86
C PRO A 94 29.03 9.89 -5.41
N SER A 95 28.31 10.72 -6.14
CA SER A 95 28.78 12.06 -6.52
C SER A 95 28.87 12.96 -5.29
N ARG A 96 29.58 14.08 -5.42
CA ARG A 96 29.69 15.09 -4.37
C ARG A 96 28.32 15.57 -3.90
N GLU A 97 27.37 15.76 -4.82
CA GLU A 97 26.03 16.27 -4.50
C GLU A 97 25.15 15.22 -3.81
N GLU A 98 25.32 13.95 -4.15
CA GLU A 98 24.65 12.84 -3.47
C GLU A 98 25.15 12.71 -2.03
N LEU A 99 26.46 12.75 -1.81
CA LEU A 99 26.98 12.72 -0.43
C LEU A 99 26.52 13.94 0.38
N ARG A 100 26.42 15.11 -0.25
CA ARG A 100 25.91 16.33 0.41
C ARG A 100 24.43 16.23 0.75
N SER A 101 23.64 15.39 0.07
CA SER A 101 22.20 15.25 0.35
C SER A 101 21.94 14.57 1.68
N ILE A 102 22.84 13.69 2.13
CA ILE A 102 22.73 12.93 3.39
C ILE A 102 23.44 13.60 4.59
N VAL A 103 23.89 14.85 4.45
CA VAL A 103 24.52 15.64 5.53
C VAL A 103 23.45 16.32 6.39
N ASP A 104 23.43 16.01 7.69
CA ASP A 104 22.59 16.70 8.69
C ASP A 104 23.30 17.93 9.27
N TYR A 105 22.88 19.12 8.89
CA TYR A 105 23.46 20.37 9.39
C TYR A 105 22.89 20.82 10.75
N SER A 106 21.88 20.12 11.27
CA SER A 106 21.23 20.48 12.53
C SER A 106 21.95 19.94 13.76
N THR A 107 22.88 18.99 13.59
CA THR A 107 23.57 18.29 14.69
C THR A 107 25.10 18.40 14.59
N TYR A 108 25.78 18.26 15.73
CA TYR A 108 27.24 18.14 15.82
C TYR A 108 27.60 16.64 15.73
N LYS A 109 28.43 16.27 14.75
CA LYS A 109 28.46 14.94 14.10
C LYS A 109 27.26 14.78 13.17
N SER A 110 27.41 15.29 11.96
CA SER A 110 26.38 15.45 10.92
C SER A 110 25.71 14.15 10.43
N THR A 111 25.98 13.03 11.08
CA THR A 111 25.56 11.69 10.68
C THR A 111 24.96 10.85 11.81
N THR A 112 24.78 11.39 13.01
CA THR A 112 24.07 10.67 14.08
C THR A 112 22.56 10.88 13.97
N PHE A 113 21.99 10.54 12.81
CA PHE A 113 20.55 10.38 12.64
C PHE A 113 20.25 8.88 12.46
N GLU A 114 19.10 8.42 12.96
CA GLU A 114 18.74 7.00 13.14
C GLU A 114 19.03 6.10 11.93
N ALA A 115 18.87 6.64 10.72
CA ALA A 115 19.14 5.92 9.47
C ALA A 115 20.63 5.56 9.28
N PHE A 116 21.58 6.44 9.63
CA PHE A 116 23.01 6.32 9.28
C PHE A 116 23.91 6.12 10.50
N ASN A 117 23.49 5.25 11.41
CA ASN A 117 24.12 5.01 12.72
C ASN A 117 25.62 4.59 12.67
N ASP A 118 26.06 3.90 11.62
CA ASP A 118 27.45 3.42 11.46
C ASP A 118 28.38 4.43 10.77
N THR A 119 27.93 5.66 10.55
CA THR A 119 28.76 6.64 9.85
C THR A 119 29.88 7.18 10.73
N MET A 120 31.11 6.87 10.35
CA MET A 120 32.31 7.48 10.91
C MET A 120 32.31 9.00 10.68
N SER A 121 32.56 9.79 11.72
CA SER A 121 32.66 11.26 11.61
C SER A 121 34.01 11.67 11.02
N ASP A 122 34.18 11.49 9.71
CA ASP A 122 35.40 11.83 8.96
C ASP A 122 35.05 12.05 7.47
N PHE A 123 36.05 12.15 6.60
CA PHE A 123 35.93 12.37 5.17
C PHE A 123 35.54 11.11 4.40
N TYR A 124 34.59 11.27 3.47
CA TYR A 124 34.09 10.24 2.56
C TYR A 124 34.34 10.66 1.13
N TRP A 125 34.89 9.73 0.35
CA TRP A 125 35.16 9.95 -1.06
C TRP A 125 33.88 10.13 -1.87
N SER A 126 33.86 11.13 -2.75
CA SER A 126 32.92 11.18 -3.87
C SER A 126 33.58 10.73 -5.16
N SER A 127 32.79 10.37 -6.17
CA SER A 127 33.25 10.12 -7.54
C SER A 127 33.60 11.41 -8.32
N THR A 128 33.38 12.59 -7.73
CA THR A 128 33.61 13.87 -8.41
C THR A 128 35.08 14.28 -8.35
N SER A 129 35.76 14.32 -9.49
CA SER A 129 37.14 14.85 -9.61
C SER A 129 37.15 16.38 -9.62
N VAL A 130 38.26 17.00 -9.20
CA VAL A 130 38.43 18.46 -9.26
C VAL A 130 38.70 18.88 -10.71
N ALA A 131 37.90 19.80 -11.25
CA ALA A 131 37.94 20.16 -12.67
C ALA A 131 39.29 20.73 -13.15
N PHE A 132 39.99 21.49 -12.30
CA PHE A 132 41.27 22.12 -12.64
C PHE A 132 42.50 21.34 -12.16
N ASN A 133 42.31 20.23 -11.42
CA ASN A 133 43.40 19.36 -10.98
C ASN A 133 42.92 17.90 -10.90
N PRO A 134 43.23 17.06 -11.91
CA PRO A 134 42.73 15.69 -11.98
C PRO A 134 43.31 14.75 -10.93
N ASP A 135 44.39 15.14 -10.23
CA ASP A 135 44.98 14.34 -9.15
C ASP A 135 44.18 14.46 -7.83
N LEU A 136 43.25 15.41 -7.77
CA LEU A 136 42.38 15.65 -6.62
C LEU A 136 40.96 15.15 -6.90
N ALA A 137 40.29 14.67 -5.85
CA ALA A 137 38.87 14.39 -5.87
C ALA A 137 38.17 15.08 -4.70
N TRP A 138 36.90 15.39 -4.88
CA TRP A 138 36.04 15.93 -3.84
C TRP A 138 35.55 14.82 -2.92
N GLY A 139 35.18 15.20 -1.72
CA GLY A 139 34.47 14.36 -0.77
C GLY A 139 33.86 15.20 0.34
N VAL A 140 33.05 14.55 1.16
CA VAL A 140 32.28 15.20 2.21
C VAL A 140 32.83 14.76 3.56
N ASN A 141 33.15 15.73 4.42
CA ASN A 141 33.56 15.50 5.78
C ASN A 141 32.32 15.56 6.69
N PHE A 142 31.90 14.41 7.20
CA PHE A 142 30.72 14.32 8.06
C PHE A 142 30.97 14.76 9.52
N PHE A 143 32.21 14.99 9.92
CA PHE A 143 32.51 15.64 11.20
C PHE A 143 32.08 17.11 11.17
N TYR A 144 32.47 17.81 10.10
CA TYR A 144 32.15 19.23 9.94
C TYR A 144 30.87 19.48 9.15
N GLY A 145 30.42 18.53 8.32
CA GLY A 145 29.31 18.70 7.37
C GLY A 145 29.71 19.42 6.08
N ASN A 146 31.00 19.74 5.89
CA ASN A 146 31.47 20.46 4.71
C ASN A 146 32.18 19.54 3.74
N ASP A 147 32.41 20.03 2.53
CA ASP A 147 33.11 19.30 1.49
C ASP A 147 34.52 19.87 1.26
N PHE A 148 35.46 18.98 1.00
CA PHE A 148 36.86 19.30 0.70
C PHE A 148 37.35 18.45 -0.45
N ASN A 149 38.54 18.76 -0.97
CA ASN A 149 39.22 17.90 -1.92
C ASN A 149 40.59 17.49 -1.38
N TYR A 150 40.97 16.26 -1.70
CA TYR A 150 42.25 15.69 -1.33
C TYR A 150 42.85 14.92 -2.49
N HIS A 151 44.15 14.63 -2.38
CA HIS A 151 44.87 13.84 -3.36
C HIS A 151 44.32 12.41 -3.41
N LYS A 152 44.10 11.90 -4.61
CA LYS A 152 43.48 10.58 -4.86
C LYS A 152 44.28 9.40 -4.27
N SER A 153 45.54 9.63 -3.91
CA SER A 153 46.39 8.64 -3.23
C SER A 153 46.13 8.50 -1.73
N TYR A 154 45.37 9.39 -1.11
CA TYR A 154 45.03 9.30 0.32
C TYR A 154 43.86 8.37 0.55
N ALA A 155 43.88 7.68 1.70
CA ALA A 155 42.85 6.74 2.08
C ALA A 155 41.77 7.41 2.93
N TYR A 156 40.51 7.32 2.49
CA TYR A 156 39.34 7.86 3.20
C TYR A 156 38.14 6.93 3.13
N TYR A 157 37.10 7.21 3.92
CA TYR A 157 35.91 6.36 4.01
C TYR A 157 35.10 6.36 2.71
N VAL A 158 34.30 5.31 2.55
CA VAL A 158 33.50 5.06 1.36
C VAL A 158 32.12 4.58 1.79
N ARG A 159 31.08 5.10 1.13
CA ARG A 159 29.71 4.65 1.24
C ARG A 159 29.16 4.50 -0.16
N ALA A 160 28.68 3.32 -0.51
CA ALA A 160 28.12 3.09 -1.84
C ALA A 160 26.70 3.64 -1.94
N VAL A 161 26.33 4.05 -3.15
CA VAL A 161 24.97 4.41 -3.53
C VAL A 161 24.62 3.69 -4.82
N ARG A 162 23.33 3.46 -5.06
CA ARG A 162 22.81 2.96 -6.33
C ARG A 162 21.56 3.73 -6.74
N SER A 163 21.21 3.63 -8.02
CA SER A 163 20.03 4.25 -8.64
C SER A 163 19.99 5.79 -8.48
N GLY A 164 18.80 6.39 -8.67
CA GLY A 164 18.42 7.74 -8.25
C GLY A 164 18.79 8.89 -9.19
N GLN A 165 18.03 9.99 -9.08
CA GLN A 165 18.28 11.26 -9.74
C GLN A 165 18.66 12.34 -8.72
N CYS A 166 19.71 13.08 -9.03
CA CYS A 166 20.08 14.27 -8.26
C CYS A 166 19.32 15.49 -8.77
N ARG A 167 18.57 16.16 -7.88
CA ARG A 167 17.95 17.44 -8.21
C ARG A 167 19.01 18.55 -8.28
N LEU A 168 19.56 18.76 -9.48
CA LEU A 168 20.47 19.86 -9.79
C LEU A 168 19.69 21.01 -10.45
N LEU A 169 19.89 22.24 -9.96
CA LEU A 169 19.26 23.42 -10.57
C LEU A 169 19.74 23.59 -12.01
N GLY A 170 18.80 23.66 -12.96
CA GLY A 170 19.07 23.80 -14.39
C GLY A 170 19.38 22.47 -15.11
N TYR A 171 19.08 21.33 -14.50
CA TYR A 171 19.18 19.99 -15.10
C TYR A 171 17.80 19.34 -15.12
N LEU A 172 17.54 18.53 -16.16
CA LEU A 172 16.29 17.78 -16.26
C LEU A 172 16.16 16.74 -15.13
N ILE A 173 14.93 16.40 -14.76
CA ILE A 173 14.60 15.35 -13.77
C ILE A 173 13.42 14.55 -14.30
N ILE A 174 13.55 13.23 -14.44
CA ILE A 174 12.46 12.37 -14.91
C ILE A 174 11.57 12.03 -13.72
N TRP A 175 10.28 12.33 -13.83
CA TRP A 175 9.29 11.96 -12.84
C TRP A 175 8.67 10.59 -13.11
N SER A 176 8.50 10.21 -14.38
CA SER A 176 7.91 8.93 -14.80
C SER A 176 8.58 8.41 -16.09
N PRO A 177 8.93 7.10 -16.18
CA PRO A 177 8.76 6.08 -15.16
C PRO A 177 9.71 6.30 -13.99
N GLY A 178 9.23 6.01 -12.78
CA GLY A 178 9.99 6.01 -11.55
C GLY A 178 10.93 4.81 -11.44
N GLN A 179 11.69 4.78 -10.36
CA GLN A 179 12.50 3.61 -10.04
C GLN A 179 11.59 2.45 -9.63
N ALA A 180 11.93 1.24 -10.08
CA ALA A 180 11.20 -0.01 -9.84
C ALA A 180 9.79 -0.05 -10.43
N ASP A 181 9.41 0.94 -11.22
CA ASP A 181 8.17 0.90 -12.00
C ASP A 181 8.15 -0.34 -12.90
N LEU A 182 6.95 -0.87 -13.11
CA LEU A 182 6.71 -2.01 -13.97
C LEU A 182 5.84 -1.57 -15.15
N LEU A 183 6.43 -1.57 -16.33
CA LEU A 183 5.79 -1.17 -17.57
C LEU A 183 5.44 -2.44 -18.37
N ALA A 184 4.18 -2.54 -18.77
CA ALA A 184 3.72 -3.59 -19.67
C ALA A 184 4.11 -3.25 -21.11
N CYS A 185 4.72 -4.19 -21.83
CA CYS A 185 5.02 -3.97 -23.23
C CYS A 185 3.74 -3.73 -24.06
N GLY A 186 3.87 -3.01 -25.17
CA GLY A 186 2.77 -2.70 -26.09
C GLY A 186 1.72 -1.70 -25.56
N HIS A 187 1.78 -1.32 -24.29
CA HIS A 187 0.87 -0.32 -23.72
C HIS A 187 1.38 1.10 -23.97
N ASN A 188 0.44 2.04 -24.08
CA ASN A 188 0.76 3.46 -24.07
C ASN A 188 1.12 3.89 -22.64
N PHE A 189 2.18 4.67 -22.53
CA PHE A 189 2.68 5.22 -21.28
C PHE A 189 3.11 6.67 -21.50
N SER A 190 2.97 7.51 -20.48
CA SER A 190 3.40 8.90 -20.55
C SER A 190 4.68 9.09 -19.74
N ILE A 191 5.76 9.44 -20.43
CA ILE A 191 7.03 9.83 -19.83
C ILE A 191 6.88 11.27 -19.37
N THR A 192 7.27 11.59 -18.13
CA THR A 192 7.17 12.97 -17.62
C THR A 192 8.48 13.41 -16.95
N TRP A 193 8.80 14.70 -17.06
CA TRP A 193 10.03 15.27 -16.51
C TRP A 193 9.93 16.78 -16.20
N ASP A 194 10.80 17.26 -15.31
CA ASP A 194 11.05 18.69 -15.07
C ASP A 194 11.85 19.27 -16.25
N THR A 195 11.27 20.25 -16.96
CA THR A 195 11.90 20.91 -18.11
C THR A 195 13.12 21.75 -17.72
N ALA A 196 13.28 22.04 -16.42
CA ALA A 196 14.34 22.88 -15.86
C ALA A 196 14.45 24.28 -16.50
N ASN A 197 13.37 24.75 -17.15
CA ASN A 197 13.32 25.95 -17.99
C ASN A 197 14.37 25.97 -19.13
N ILE A 198 14.79 24.80 -19.63
CA ILE A 198 15.68 24.69 -20.79
C ILE A 198 14.85 24.82 -22.07
N SER A 199 15.16 25.79 -22.93
CA SER A 199 14.44 25.97 -24.19
C SER A 199 14.91 24.99 -25.27
N GLY A 200 14.01 24.59 -26.16
CA GLY A 200 14.33 23.77 -27.33
C GLY A 200 13.88 22.32 -27.16
N ASN A 201 14.54 21.41 -27.87
CA ASN A 201 14.13 20.01 -27.93
C ASN A 201 15.00 19.12 -27.04
N VAL A 202 14.44 17.98 -26.64
CA VAL A 202 15.14 16.88 -25.97
C VAL A 202 15.19 15.63 -26.84
N LYS A 203 16.18 14.80 -26.58
CA LYS A 203 16.30 13.42 -27.05
C LYS A 203 15.93 12.48 -25.91
N ILE A 204 15.07 11.50 -26.18
CA ILE A 204 14.65 10.47 -25.24
C ILE A 204 15.21 9.12 -25.71
N SER A 205 15.83 8.37 -24.82
CA SER A 205 16.45 7.09 -25.15
C SER A 205 16.23 6.05 -24.05
N LEU A 206 16.12 4.79 -24.46
CA LEU A 206 15.94 3.64 -23.58
C LEU A 206 17.17 2.75 -23.62
N SER A 207 17.61 2.31 -22.45
CA SER A 207 18.48 1.16 -22.30
C SER A 207 17.70 0.00 -21.71
N THR A 208 17.88 -1.21 -22.25
CA THR A 208 17.33 -2.45 -21.68
C THR A 208 18.43 -3.31 -21.02
N ASN A 209 19.64 -2.77 -20.87
CA ASN A 209 20.80 -3.49 -20.35
C ASN A 209 21.55 -2.72 -19.25
N GLY A 210 20.80 -2.00 -18.41
CA GLY A 210 21.33 -1.28 -17.26
C GLY A 210 22.14 -0.04 -17.63
N GLY A 211 21.83 0.60 -18.76
CA GLY A 211 22.52 1.81 -19.22
C GLY A 211 23.81 1.55 -20.01
N LYS A 212 24.14 0.29 -20.35
CA LYS A 212 25.35 -0.01 -21.14
C LYS A 212 25.25 0.47 -22.58
N SER A 213 24.06 0.39 -23.17
CA SER A 213 23.75 0.94 -24.49
C SER A 213 22.34 1.51 -24.51
N PHE A 214 22.14 2.55 -25.32
CA PHE A 214 20.86 3.24 -25.46
C PHE A 214 20.37 3.19 -26.90
N SER A 215 19.10 2.83 -27.10
CA SER A 215 18.35 3.00 -28.35
C SER A 215 17.50 4.26 -28.27
N SER A 216 17.41 5.00 -29.37
CA SER A 216 16.59 6.22 -29.41
C SER A 216 15.11 5.87 -29.39
N ILE A 217 14.33 6.50 -28.51
CA ILE A 217 12.85 6.51 -28.56
C ILE A 217 12.42 7.65 -29.47
N GLU A 218 12.94 8.86 -29.20
CA GLU A 218 12.72 10.06 -30.00
C GLU A 218 14.00 10.89 -30.00
N ASN A 219 14.41 11.39 -31.16
CA ASN A 219 15.62 12.19 -31.31
C ASN A 219 15.38 13.69 -31.08
N GLN A 220 14.18 14.19 -31.34
CA GLN A 220 13.82 15.60 -31.20
C GLN A 220 12.33 15.77 -30.88
N THR A 221 12.01 15.86 -29.59
CA THR A 221 10.70 16.34 -29.11
C THR A 221 10.86 17.64 -28.33
N GLU A 222 9.82 18.47 -28.27
CA GLU A 222 9.86 19.70 -27.47
C GLU A 222 10.14 19.39 -25.99
N ASN A 223 10.88 20.27 -25.30
CA ASN A 223 11.11 20.15 -23.86
C ASN A 223 9.93 20.75 -23.07
N ASP A 224 8.73 20.18 -23.23
CA ASP A 224 7.48 20.60 -22.61
C ASP A 224 7.14 19.83 -21.32
N GLY A 225 7.85 18.74 -21.05
CA GLY A 225 7.80 17.99 -19.79
C GLY A 225 7.01 16.69 -19.88
N GLU A 226 6.49 16.33 -21.05
CA GLU A 226 5.78 15.08 -21.28
C GLU A 226 6.02 14.48 -22.66
N TYR A 227 5.96 13.15 -22.76
CA TYR A 227 6.06 12.44 -24.03
C TYR A 227 5.31 11.12 -23.95
N ASP A 228 4.26 10.98 -24.76
CA ASP A 228 3.52 9.73 -24.89
C ASP A 228 4.26 8.76 -25.81
N TRP A 229 4.48 7.54 -25.33
CA TRP A 229 5.13 6.48 -26.10
C TRP A 229 4.40 5.15 -25.92
N THR A 230 4.54 4.28 -26.91
CA THR A 230 4.18 2.86 -26.75
C THR A 230 5.39 2.12 -26.23
N VAL A 231 5.25 1.48 -25.07
CA VAL A 231 6.34 0.71 -24.43
C VAL A 231 6.78 -0.41 -25.38
N PRO A 232 8.08 -0.53 -25.70
CA PRO A 232 8.57 -1.48 -26.69
C PRO A 232 8.35 -2.92 -26.24
N ASP A 233 8.18 -3.81 -27.21
CA ASP A 233 8.05 -5.25 -26.99
C ASP A 233 9.39 -5.90 -26.63
N VAL A 234 9.86 -5.61 -25.42
CA VAL A 234 11.10 -6.10 -24.84
C VAL A 234 10.85 -6.60 -23.41
N SER A 235 11.64 -7.57 -22.96
CA SER A 235 11.62 -8.03 -21.57
C SER A 235 12.97 -7.72 -20.92
N SER A 236 12.98 -6.82 -19.94
CA SER A 236 14.16 -6.49 -19.15
C SER A 236 13.78 -5.89 -17.80
N VAL A 237 14.44 -6.37 -16.75
CA VAL A 237 14.37 -5.82 -15.38
C VAL A 237 15.38 -4.69 -15.14
N ASN A 238 16.21 -4.39 -16.14
CA ASN A 238 17.31 -3.43 -16.04
C ASN A 238 17.11 -2.25 -17.01
N CYS A 239 15.88 -1.71 -17.10
CA CYS A 239 15.61 -0.59 -17.99
C CYS A 239 16.08 0.73 -17.39
N VAL A 240 16.67 1.59 -18.24
CA VAL A 240 17.07 2.96 -17.90
C VAL A 240 16.58 3.89 -18.98
N LEU A 241 15.80 4.90 -18.60
CA LEU A 241 15.40 5.99 -19.47
C LEU A 241 16.43 7.11 -19.36
N LYS A 242 16.74 7.77 -20.47
CA LYS A 242 17.64 8.92 -20.52
C LYS A 242 16.99 10.04 -21.33
N ILE A 243 17.00 11.25 -20.80
CA ILE A 243 16.51 12.46 -21.48
C ILE A 243 17.62 13.50 -21.51
N GLU A 244 17.93 14.02 -22.69
CA GLU A 244 19.02 14.99 -22.91
C GLU A 244 18.55 16.18 -23.74
N PRO A 245 18.75 17.44 -23.32
CA PRO A 245 18.54 18.59 -24.19
C PRO A 245 19.45 18.50 -25.42
N VAL A 246 18.88 18.68 -26.62
CA VAL A 246 19.61 18.53 -27.89
C VAL A 246 20.81 19.49 -27.99
N ASN A 247 20.65 20.70 -27.47
CA ASN A 247 21.68 21.75 -27.51
C ASN A 247 22.58 21.79 -26.27
N GLU A 248 22.18 21.13 -25.18
CA GLU A 248 22.93 21.10 -23.91
C GLU A 248 22.92 19.69 -23.28
N PRO A 249 23.48 18.65 -23.95
CA PRO A 249 23.32 17.26 -23.50
C PRO A 249 23.85 16.98 -22.10
N ASN A 250 24.83 17.77 -21.64
CA ASN A 250 25.38 17.69 -20.29
C ASN A 250 24.38 18.05 -19.18
N LYS A 251 23.23 18.65 -19.52
CA LYS A 251 22.11 18.93 -18.60
C LYS A 251 21.02 17.86 -18.60
N GLY A 252 21.24 16.77 -19.33
CA GLY A 252 20.36 15.61 -19.33
C GLY A 252 20.41 14.81 -18.03
N THR A 253 19.53 13.81 -17.95
CA THR A 253 19.38 12.94 -16.79
C THR A 253 19.02 11.52 -17.23
N SER A 254 19.20 10.57 -16.32
CA SER A 254 18.77 9.18 -16.51
C SER A 254 17.92 8.74 -15.32
N GLN A 255 16.97 7.85 -15.54
CA GLN A 255 16.09 7.29 -14.52
C GLN A 255 15.96 5.78 -14.71
N GLY A 256 16.15 5.06 -13.61
CA GLY A 256 16.12 3.60 -13.56
C GLY A 256 16.67 3.09 -12.22
N LEU A 257 16.73 1.78 -12.00
CA LEU A 257 16.19 0.75 -12.90
C LEU A 257 14.66 0.67 -12.80
N PHE A 258 13.99 0.45 -13.93
CA PHE A 258 12.59 0.01 -13.98
C PHE A 258 12.50 -1.28 -14.81
N THR A 259 11.36 -1.94 -14.77
CA THR A 259 11.12 -3.20 -15.49
C THR A 259 10.18 -2.95 -16.66
N ILE A 260 10.55 -3.44 -17.84
CA ILE A 260 9.61 -3.68 -18.92
C ILE A 260 9.42 -5.20 -19.01
N SER A 261 8.20 -5.67 -18.91
CA SER A 261 7.87 -7.08 -19.10
C SER A 261 6.70 -7.25 -20.05
N PRO A 262 6.58 -8.39 -20.74
CA PRO A 262 5.33 -8.74 -21.38
C PRO A 262 4.18 -8.75 -20.36
N PRO A 263 2.94 -8.49 -20.81
CA PRO A 263 1.80 -8.55 -19.94
C PRO A 263 1.58 -9.99 -19.42
N ALA A 264 0.89 -10.08 -18.30
CA ALA A 264 0.25 -11.29 -17.83
C ALA A 264 -1.09 -11.47 -18.54
N ILE A 265 -1.34 -12.68 -19.03
CA ILE A 265 -2.64 -13.11 -19.54
C ILE A 265 -3.27 -13.99 -18.47
N LEU A 266 -4.22 -13.44 -17.73
CA LEU A 266 -5.01 -14.20 -16.77
C LEU A 266 -6.17 -14.87 -17.52
N LYS A 267 -6.22 -16.20 -17.49
CA LYS A 267 -7.27 -16.98 -18.18
C LYS A 267 -7.66 -18.24 -17.43
N GLY A 268 -8.81 -18.80 -17.75
CA GLY A 268 -9.26 -20.07 -17.17
C GLY A 268 -10.76 -20.26 -17.33
N HIS A 269 -11.30 -21.24 -16.60
CA HIS A 269 -12.73 -21.51 -16.56
C HIS A 269 -13.32 -21.26 -15.18
N VAL A 270 -14.56 -20.79 -15.14
CA VAL A 270 -15.34 -20.69 -13.91
C VAL A 270 -16.45 -21.74 -13.92
N THR A 271 -16.55 -22.53 -12.86
CA THR A 271 -17.55 -23.58 -12.68
C THR A 271 -18.30 -23.43 -11.36
N ASP A 272 -19.48 -24.04 -11.29
CA ASP A 272 -20.23 -24.19 -10.05
C ASP A 272 -19.64 -25.34 -9.22
N ILE A 273 -19.32 -25.09 -7.95
CA ILE A 273 -18.66 -26.10 -7.08
C ILE A 273 -19.52 -27.35 -6.85
N SER A 274 -20.84 -27.24 -6.94
CA SER A 274 -21.76 -28.33 -6.60
C SER A 274 -22.18 -29.15 -7.82
N THR A 275 -22.35 -28.50 -8.96
CA THR A 275 -22.79 -29.16 -10.20
C THR A 275 -21.68 -29.37 -11.21
N HIS A 276 -20.52 -28.73 -11.00
CA HIS A 276 -19.41 -28.62 -11.95
C HIS A 276 -19.81 -28.02 -13.32
N ALA A 277 -21.00 -27.44 -13.43
CA ALA A 277 -21.44 -26.76 -14.64
C ALA A 277 -20.60 -25.50 -14.87
N THR A 278 -20.28 -25.20 -16.13
CA THR A 278 -19.59 -23.96 -16.51
C THR A 278 -20.49 -22.75 -16.28
N LEU A 279 -19.90 -21.66 -15.80
CA LEU A 279 -20.62 -20.45 -15.45
C LEU A 279 -20.29 -19.32 -16.42
N SER A 280 -21.27 -18.95 -17.26
CA SER A 280 -21.20 -17.78 -18.14
C SER A 280 -21.53 -16.47 -17.42
N ASN A 281 -21.09 -15.33 -17.95
CA ASN A 281 -21.35 -13.99 -17.40
C ASN A 281 -20.90 -13.79 -15.94
N VAL A 282 -19.89 -14.54 -15.49
CA VAL A 282 -19.17 -14.23 -14.24
C VAL A 282 -18.32 -13.02 -14.52
N MET A 283 -18.41 -11.98 -13.69
CA MET A 283 -17.58 -10.78 -13.79
C MET A 283 -16.28 -10.99 -13.02
N ILE A 284 -15.16 -10.93 -13.75
CA ILE A 284 -13.81 -10.91 -13.19
C ILE A 284 -13.37 -9.45 -13.12
N SER A 285 -12.89 -9.02 -11.97
CA SER A 285 -12.34 -7.66 -11.75
C SER A 285 -10.96 -7.73 -11.13
N ILE A 286 -10.02 -6.98 -11.69
CA ILE A 286 -8.62 -6.93 -11.30
C ILE A 286 -8.03 -5.56 -11.66
N ASN A 287 -7.52 -4.83 -10.66
CA ASN A 287 -6.90 -3.50 -10.81
C ASN A 287 -7.73 -2.51 -11.67
N GLY A 288 -9.05 -2.47 -11.47
CA GLY A 288 -9.97 -1.60 -12.22
C GLY A 288 -10.29 -2.08 -13.65
N LYS A 289 -9.65 -3.13 -14.16
CA LYS A 289 -10.04 -3.80 -15.40
C LYS A 289 -11.08 -4.90 -15.10
N THR A 290 -11.98 -5.14 -16.05
CA THR A 290 -13.02 -6.17 -15.92
C THR A 290 -13.16 -6.99 -17.20
N THR A 291 -13.46 -8.29 -17.06
CA THR A 291 -13.91 -9.16 -18.16
C THR A 291 -15.07 -10.04 -17.69
N GLN A 292 -15.69 -10.77 -18.61
CA GLN A 292 -16.74 -11.73 -18.28
C GLN A 292 -16.47 -13.09 -18.90
N THR A 293 -16.91 -14.15 -18.22
CA THR A 293 -16.87 -15.50 -18.80
C THR A 293 -17.85 -15.64 -19.97
N ASN A 294 -17.43 -16.35 -21.02
CA ASN A 294 -18.28 -16.70 -22.17
C ASN A 294 -19.25 -17.87 -21.84
N SER A 295 -19.95 -18.41 -22.85
CA SER A 295 -20.88 -19.54 -22.68
C SER A 295 -20.25 -20.82 -22.12
N ASP A 296 -18.96 -21.01 -22.35
CA ASP A 296 -18.20 -22.19 -21.90
C ASP A 296 -17.52 -21.94 -20.54
N GLY A 297 -17.86 -20.83 -19.88
CA GLY A 297 -17.26 -20.41 -18.61
C GLY A 297 -15.82 -19.91 -18.74
N TYR A 298 -15.29 -19.77 -19.96
CA TYR A 298 -13.93 -19.30 -20.20
C TYR A 298 -13.83 -17.78 -20.06
N TYR A 299 -12.78 -17.31 -19.41
CA TYR A 299 -12.42 -15.90 -19.36
C TYR A 299 -10.95 -15.70 -19.72
N GLU A 300 -10.65 -14.51 -20.22
CA GLU A 300 -9.30 -14.05 -20.51
C GLU A 300 -9.22 -12.55 -20.29
N ILE A 301 -8.15 -12.10 -19.65
CA ILE A 301 -7.87 -10.69 -19.42
C ILE A 301 -6.36 -10.42 -19.39
N GLU A 302 -5.94 -9.41 -20.14
CA GLU A 302 -4.57 -8.95 -20.20
C GLU A 302 -4.32 -7.84 -19.17
N ILE A 303 -3.27 -7.99 -18.37
CA ILE A 303 -2.87 -7.05 -17.32
C ILE A 303 -1.34 -7.01 -17.20
N ALA A 304 -0.77 -5.94 -16.64
CA ALA A 304 0.65 -5.97 -16.27
C ALA A 304 0.92 -7.12 -15.29
N SER A 305 2.09 -7.76 -15.39
CA SER A 305 2.51 -8.72 -14.36
C SER A 305 2.58 -8.02 -12.98
N GLY A 306 2.53 -8.78 -11.88
CA GLY A 306 2.49 -8.20 -10.54
C GLY A 306 1.58 -8.94 -9.58
N SER A 307 1.50 -8.46 -8.34
CA SER A 307 0.65 -9.05 -7.30
C SER A 307 -0.67 -8.29 -7.22
N TYR A 308 -1.79 -9.01 -7.29
CA TYR A 308 -3.13 -8.40 -7.36
C TYR A 308 -4.16 -9.12 -6.48
N THR A 309 -5.20 -8.38 -6.12
CA THR A 309 -6.46 -8.96 -5.65
C THR A 309 -7.39 -9.15 -6.84
N ILE A 310 -7.92 -10.37 -7.01
CA ILE A 310 -8.79 -10.77 -8.13
C ILE A 310 -10.15 -11.13 -7.55
N SER A 311 -11.22 -10.51 -8.04
CA SER A 311 -12.59 -10.83 -7.61
C SER A 311 -13.42 -11.43 -8.73
N PHE A 312 -14.14 -12.50 -8.43
CA PHE A 312 -15.11 -13.16 -9.29
C PHE A 312 -16.49 -12.98 -8.69
N SER A 313 -17.39 -12.33 -9.42
CA SER A 313 -18.73 -12.00 -8.95
C SER A 313 -19.79 -12.39 -9.96
N LYS A 314 -20.92 -12.90 -9.47
CA LYS A 314 -22.09 -13.27 -10.27
C LYS A 314 -23.32 -13.25 -9.38
N ASN A 315 -24.45 -12.78 -9.91
CA ASN A 315 -25.71 -12.77 -9.17
C ASN A 315 -26.07 -14.17 -8.66
N ASN A 316 -26.55 -14.25 -7.42
CA ASN A 316 -26.90 -15.49 -6.71
C ASN A 316 -25.69 -16.41 -6.40
N TYR A 317 -24.46 -15.96 -6.62
CA TYR A 317 -23.25 -16.66 -6.20
C TYR A 317 -22.52 -15.84 -5.14
N LEU A 318 -21.84 -16.53 -4.23
CA LEU A 318 -20.93 -15.87 -3.30
C LEU A 318 -19.73 -15.33 -4.09
N THR A 319 -19.34 -14.09 -3.81
CA THR A 319 -18.16 -13.49 -4.43
C THR A 319 -16.91 -14.25 -3.98
N LYS A 320 -16.10 -14.68 -4.95
CA LYS A 320 -14.81 -15.33 -4.69
C LYS A 320 -13.70 -14.31 -4.88
N VAL A 321 -12.80 -14.20 -3.91
CA VAL A 321 -11.65 -13.30 -3.96
C VAL A 321 -10.36 -14.11 -3.83
N LEU A 322 -9.38 -13.83 -4.70
CA LEU A 322 -8.01 -14.31 -4.59
C LEU A 322 -7.15 -13.11 -4.19
N GLU A 323 -6.59 -13.14 -2.98
CA GLU A 323 -5.76 -12.05 -2.45
C GLU A 323 -4.28 -12.28 -2.75
N ASN A 324 -3.54 -11.20 -3.01
CA ASN A 324 -2.09 -11.22 -3.24
C ASN A 324 -1.65 -12.27 -4.27
N PHE A 325 -2.43 -12.41 -5.35
CA PHE A 325 -2.13 -13.35 -6.41
C PHE A 325 -1.06 -12.80 -7.33
N ASP A 326 0.08 -13.49 -7.40
CA ASP A 326 1.21 -13.14 -8.24
C ASP A 326 1.01 -13.58 -9.70
N LEU A 327 0.59 -12.65 -10.55
CA LEU A 327 0.55 -12.84 -11.99
C LEU A 327 1.95 -12.67 -12.59
N LYS A 328 2.42 -13.71 -13.30
CA LYS A 328 3.70 -13.67 -14.03
C LYS A 328 3.47 -13.24 -15.47
N SER A 329 4.52 -12.77 -16.12
CA SER A 329 4.49 -12.50 -17.57
C SER A 329 4.06 -13.75 -18.35
N GLY A 330 3.22 -13.56 -19.37
CA GLY A 330 2.66 -14.65 -20.16
C GLY A 330 1.40 -15.27 -19.55
N ASP A 331 1.14 -16.53 -19.87
CA ASP A 331 -0.09 -17.22 -19.49
C ASP A 331 -0.14 -17.58 -18.01
N ASN A 332 -1.22 -17.17 -17.33
CA ASN A 332 -1.57 -17.58 -15.98
C ASN A 332 -2.94 -18.26 -16.03
N ILE A 333 -2.94 -19.58 -15.91
CA ILE A 333 -4.18 -20.38 -15.97
C ILE A 333 -4.73 -20.56 -14.56
N ILE A 334 -5.94 -20.07 -14.32
CA ILE A 334 -6.63 -20.15 -13.03
C ILE A 334 -8.08 -20.59 -13.25
N ASP A 335 -8.37 -21.84 -12.96
CA ASP A 335 -9.74 -22.33 -12.88
C ASP A 335 -10.34 -22.02 -11.51
N VAL A 336 -11.59 -21.57 -11.48
CA VAL A 336 -12.27 -21.10 -10.26
C VAL A 336 -13.61 -21.79 -10.10
N GLU A 337 -13.83 -22.37 -8.92
CA GLU A 337 -15.14 -22.87 -8.52
C GLU A 337 -15.87 -21.82 -7.68
N MET A 338 -17.10 -21.46 -8.07
CA MET A 338 -17.97 -20.56 -7.32
C MET A 338 -19.09 -21.34 -6.61
N THR A 339 -19.45 -20.88 -5.43
CA THR A 339 -20.55 -21.44 -4.64
C THR A 339 -21.82 -20.65 -4.87
N GLN A 340 -22.88 -21.31 -5.34
CA GLN A 340 -24.19 -20.69 -5.43
C GLN A 340 -24.68 -20.38 -4.02
N ALA A 341 -25.09 -19.14 -3.78
CA ALA A 341 -25.53 -18.73 -2.47
C ALA A 341 -26.89 -19.36 -2.13
N GLY A 342 -27.09 -19.67 -0.85
CA GLY A 342 -28.41 -20.01 -0.34
C GLY A 342 -29.16 -18.78 0.14
N SER A 343 -30.41 -18.98 0.52
CA SER A 343 -31.26 -17.95 1.13
C SER A 343 -32.15 -18.55 2.22
N VAL A 344 -32.63 -17.70 3.11
CA VAL A 344 -33.67 -18.04 4.08
C VAL A 344 -34.78 -17.00 4.03
N ALA A 345 -36.02 -17.45 4.02
CA ALA A 345 -37.18 -16.56 4.01
C ALA A 345 -38.30 -17.16 4.84
N GLY A 346 -39.19 -16.33 5.35
CA GLY A 346 -40.34 -16.81 6.07
C GLY A 346 -41.18 -15.71 6.69
N MET A 347 -42.10 -16.11 7.54
CA MET A 347 -43.05 -15.24 8.22
C MET A 347 -42.89 -15.34 9.74
N ILE A 348 -42.94 -14.18 10.39
CA ILE A 348 -42.95 -14.06 11.84
C ILE A 348 -44.33 -13.60 12.29
N SER A 349 -44.93 -14.39 13.17
CA SER A 349 -46.22 -14.11 13.81
C SER A 349 -46.12 -14.21 15.33
N ASP A 350 -47.14 -13.78 16.04
CA ASP A 350 -47.31 -14.12 17.46
C ASP A 350 -47.95 -15.50 17.64
N VAL A 351 -48.09 -15.95 18.89
CA VAL A 351 -48.71 -17.24 19.23
C VAL A 351 -50.20 -17.33 18.85
N TRP A 352 -50.83 -16.21 18.48
CA TRP A 352 -52.22 -16.13 18.03
C TRP A 352 -52.35 -16.01 16.51
N GLY A 353 -51.23 -16.00 15.79
CA GLY A 353 -51.19 -15.91 14.32
C GLY A 353 -51.23 -14.50 13.76
N ASN A 354 -51.14 -13.45 14.60
CA ASN A 354 -51.01 -12.08 14.09
C ASN A 354 -49.59 -11.88 13.58
N VAL A 355 -49.43 -11.35 12.37
CA VAL A 355 -48.10 -11.06 11.80
C VAL A 355 -47.40 -9.94 12.54
N ILE A 356 -46.09 -10.04 12.71
CA ILE A 356 -45.29 -9.06 13.46
C ILE A 356 -44.35 -8.33 12.49
N PRO A 357 -44.61 -7.05 12.15
CA PRO A 357 -43.68 -6.23 11.39
C PRO A 357 -42.47 -5.79 12.22
N ASP A 358 -41.42 -5.30 11.56
CA ASP A 358 -40.23 -4.70 12.18
C ASP A 358 -39.40 -5.62 13.10
N VAL A 359 -39.63 -6.94 13.07
CA VAL A 359 -38.78 -7.93 13.74
C VAL A 359 -37.43 -7.95 13.06
N THR A 360 -36.37 -7.72 13.83
CA THR A 360 -34.99 -7.77 13.34
C THR A 360 -34.53 -9.23 13.30
N VAL A 361 -34.28 -9.74 12.10
CA VAL A 361 -33.77 -11.08 11.81
C VAL A 361 -32.28 -10.97 11.52
N THR A 362 -31.45 -11.60 12.35
CA THR A 362 -29.99 -11.48 12.29
C THR A 362 -29.34 -12.83 12.03
N VAL A 363 -28.42 -12.88 11.06
CA VAL A 363 -27.54 -14.02 10.77
C VAL A 363 -26.12 -13.49 10.64
N LEU A 364 -25.23 -13.93 11.52
CA LEU A 364 -23.87 -13.38 11.65
C LEU A 364 -23.94 -11.83 11.79
N GLU A 365 -23.37 -11.08 10.86
CA GLU A 365 -23.36 -9.61 10.83
C GLU A 365 -24.48 -9.01 9.95
N LYS A 366 -25.26 -9.85 9.25
CA LYS A 366 -26.37 -9.39 8.40
C LYS A 366 -27.66 -9.32 9.21
N ALA A 367 -28.39 -8.20 9.08
CA ALA A 367 -29.70 -8.03 9.68
C ALA A 367 -30.71 -7.51 8.65
N VAL A 368 -31.91 -8.09 8.65
CA VAL A 368 -33.08 -7.61 7.89
C VAL A 368 -34.27 -7.44 8.83
N LYS A 369 -35.26 -6.66 8.41
CA LYS A 369 -36.51 -6.52 9.17
C LYS A 369 -37.67 -7.21 8.46
N THR A 370 -38.61 -7.74 9.22
CA THR A 370 -39.89 -8.18 8.66
C THR A 370 -40.68 -6.98 8.13
N ASN A 371 -41.36 -7.16 7.01
CA ASN A 371 -42.24 -6.14 6.42
C ASN A 371 -43.62 -6.08 7.13
N ASN A 372 -44.53 -5.25 6.62
CA ASN A 372 -45.90 -5.11 7.16
C ASN A 372 -46.75 -6.39 7.15
N GLN A 373 -46.32 -7.44 6.46
CA GLN A 373 -46.96 -8.76 6.43
C GLN A 373 -46.21 -9.78 7.31
N GLY A 374 -45.24 -9.34 8.13
CA GLY A 374 -44.40 -10.21 8.94
C GLY A 374 -43.38 -11.02 8.14
N LYS A 375 -43.22 -10.77 6.84
CA LYS A 375 -42.31 -11.54 5.96
C LYS A 375 -40.90 -10.98 6.04
N PHE A 376 -39.91 -11.86 6.14
CA PHE A 376 -38.49 -11.55 5.95
C PHE A 376 -37.90 -12.40 4.82
N GLU A 377 -36.80 -11.91 4.25
CA GLU A 377 -36.00 -12.62 3.26
C GLU A 377 -34.55 -12.19 3.43
N MET A 378 -33.65 -13.17 3.51
CA MET A 378 -32.21 -12.95 3.58
C MET A 378 -31.53 -13.81 2.52
N ASN A 379 -30.89 -13.11 1.59
CA ASN A 379 -30.21 -13.69 0.44
C ASN A 379 -28.68 -13.68 0.66
N GLU A 380 -27.95 -14.32 -0.26
CA GLU A 380 -26.50 -14.36 -0.26
C GLU A 380 -25.91 -14.97 1.03
N LEU A 381 -26.49 -16.08 1.46
CA LEU A 381 -26.03 -16.84 2.61
C LEU A 381 -25.09 -17.96 2.19
N ILE A 382 -24.06 -18.18 3.00
CA ILE A 382 -23.12 -19.28 2.83
C ILE A 382 -23.87 -20.59 3.11
N PRO A 383 -23.89 -21.54 2.15
CA PRO A 383 -24.47 -22.86 2.41
C PRO A 383 -23.80 -23.56 3.59
N GLY A 384 -24.61 -24.24 4.39
CA GLY A 384 -24.20 -24.83 5.66
C GLY A 384 -25.23 -24.58 6.76
N ASN A 385 -24.88 -24.93 7.99
CA ASN A 385 -25.76 -24.72 9.14
C ASN A 385 -25.49 -23.34 9.74
N ILE A 386 -26.54 -22.55 9.91
CA ILE A 386 -26.47 -21.19 10.45
C ILE A 386 -27.25 -21.06 11.76
N THR A 387 -26.92 -20.02 12.51
CA THR A 387 -27.69 -19.53 13.66
C THR A 387 -28.44 -18.26 13.25
N ILE A 388 -29.73 -18.20 13.58
CA ILE A 388 -30.61 -17.07 13.28
C ILE A 388 -31.19 -16.52 14.58
N THR A 389 -31.13 -15.20 14.76
CA THR A 389 -31.75 -14.51 15.91
C THR A 389 -32.88 -13.60 15.47
N PHE A 390 -34.03 -13.72 16.11
CA PHE A 390 -35.18 -12.82 15.99
C PHE A 390 -35.23 -11.91 17.22
N SER A 391 -35.33 -10.60 17.00
CA SER A 391 -35.45 -9.63 18.09
C SER A 391 -36.44 -8.51 17.76
N HIS A 392 -37.19 -8.09 18.76
CA HIS A 392 -38.16 -6.99 18.67
C HIS A 392 -38.35 -6.38 20.06
N SER A 393 -38.64 -5.09 20.17
CA SER A 393 -38.76 -4.39 21.46
C SER A 393 -39.89 -4.94 22.35
N GLU A 394 -41.00 -5.34 21.74
CA GLU A 394 -42.19 -5.86 22.44
C GLU A 394 -42.23 -7.38 22.61
N TYR A 395 -41.26 -8.14 22.10
CA TYR A 395 -41.28 -9.61 22.12
C TYR A 395 -39.98 -10.17 22.69
N TYR A 396 -40.04 -11.40 23.23
CA TYR A 396 -38.83 -12.09 23.66
C TYR A 396 -37.94 -12.41 22.45
N SER A 397 -36.67 -12.06 22.55
CA SER A 397 -35.68 -12.45 21.54
C SER A 397 -35.48 -13.96 21.56
N VAL A 398 -35.39 -14.55 20.36
CA VAL A 398 -35.17 -16.00 20.18
C VAL A 398 -33.99 -16.21 19.25
N THR A 399 -33.13 -17.18 19.60
CA THR A 399 -32.04 -17.65 18.75
C THR A 399 -32.27 -19.12 18.41
N LEU A 400 -32.22 -19.43 17.12
CA LEU A 400 -32.35 -20.78 16.58
C LEU A 400 -31.01 -21.21 15.98
N ASP A 401 -30.50 -22.36 16.40
CA ASP A 401 -29.27 -22.94 15.89
C ASP A 401 -29.54 -24.03 14.84
N ASN A 402 -28.50 -24.35 14.06
CA ASN A 402 -28.46 -25.49 13.15
C ASN A 402 -29.52 -25.44 12.04
N ILE A 403 -29.84 -24.25 11.54
CA ILE A 403 -30.72 -24.07 10.37
C ILE A 403 -29.92 -24.37 9.10
N GLU A 404 -30.32 -25.40 8.36
CA GLU A 404 -29.64 -25.81 7.13
C GLU A 404 -29.95 -24.85 5.97
N ILE A 405 -28.89 -24.29 5.37
CA ILE A 405 -28.94 -23.52 4.13
C ILE A 405 -28.30 -24.35 3.02
N ARG A 406 -29.05 -24.62 1.95
CA ARG A 406 -28.56 -25.37 0.79
C ARG A 406 -28.18 -24.44 -0.35
N SER A 407 -27.15 -24.83 -1.11
CA SER A 407 -26.67 -24.12 -2.30
C SER A 407 -27.80 -23.88 -3.30
N GLY A 408 -28.02 -22.62 -3.69
CA GLY A 408 -29.03 -22.22 -4.67
C GLY A 408 -30.49 -22.42 -4.24
N GLN A 409 -30.76 -22.77 -2.99
CA GLN A 409 -32.12 -23.01 -2.48
C GLN A 409 -32.56 -21.91 -1.50
N CYS A 410 -33.87 -21.78 -1.34
CA CYS A 410 -34.48 -20.96 -0.31
C CYS A 410 -35.01 -21.85 0.81
N THR A 411 -34.42 -21.72 2.01
CA THR A 411 -34.92 -22.37 3.22
C THR A 411 -36.10 -21.58 3.78
N THR A 412 -37.27 -22.22 3.87
CA THR A 412 -38.45 -21.59 4.48
C THR A 412 -38.39 -21.73 5.99
N LEU A 413 -38.44 -20.62 6.73
CA LEU A 413 -38.44 -20.59 8.20
C LEU A 413 -39.51 -19.66 8.75
N ASN A 414 -40.64 -20.24 9.15
CA ASN A 414 -41.69 -19.51 9.86
C ASN A 414 -41.52 -19.68 11.37
N TYR A 415 -41.75 -18.63 12.15
CA TYR A 415 -41.60 -18.69 13.60
C TYR A 415 -42.62 -17.84 14.34
N ASN A 416 -43.06 -18.30 15.51
CA ASN A 416 -44.00 -17.59 16.37
C ASN A 416 -43.27 -16.99 17.57
N LEU A 417 -43.28 -15.67 17.72
CA LEU A 417 -42.69 -14.97 18.87
C LEU A 417 -43.72 -14.79 20.00
N SER A 418 -43.22 -14.90 21.23
CA SER A 418 -44.01 -14.62 22.44
C SER A 418 -43.85 -13.17 22.85
N LYS A 419 -44.97 -12.47 23.06
CA LYS A 419 -44.98 -11.05 23.47
C LYS A 419 -44.36 -10.91 24.86
N ALA A 420 -43.46 -9.95 25.03
CA ALA A 420 -42.87 -9.61 26.31
C ALA A 420 -43.90 -8.86 27.15
N GLY A 421 -44.15 -9.32 28.37
CA GLY A 421 -45.17 -8.74 29.24
C GLY A 421 -44.97 -9.10 30.71
N LEU A 422 -45.46 -8.22 31.58
CA LEU A 422 -45.57 -8.45 33.02
C LEU A 422 -46.71 -9.44 33.28
N LEU A 423 -46.42 -10.52 34.01
CA LEU A 423 -47.43 -11.37 34.62
C LEU A 423 -48.11 -10.55 35.74
N ASN A 424 -49.25 -9.94 35.45
CA ASN A 424 -50.07 -9.29 36.48
C ASN A 424 -50.83 -10.36 37.27
N MET A 425 -50.28 -10.79 38.41
CA MET A 425 -51.05 -11.47 39.44
C MET A 425 -51.66 -10.43 40.37
N ALA A 426 -52.97 -10.23 40.28
CA ALA A 426 -53.72 -9.45 41.25
C ALA A 426 -54.60 -10.40 42.08
N THR A 427 -54.36 -10.47 43.39
CA THR A 427 -55.31 -11.07 44.32
C THR A 427 -56.39 -10.03 44.63
N LEU A 428 -57.56 -10.16 43.99
CA LEU A 428 -58.73 -9.39 44.37
C LEU A 428 -59.36 -10.04 45.63
N TYR A 429 -58.75 -9.78 46.78
CA TYR A 429 -59.22 -10.19 48.11
C TYR A 429 -59.31 -11.71 48.36
N LEU A 430 -58.48 -12.19 49.29
CA LEU A 430 -58.88 -13.34 50.10
C LEU A 430 -59.61 -12.75 51.31
N SER A 431 -60.92 -13.01 51.41
CA SER A 431 -61.63 -12.77 52.66
C SER A 431 -60.98 -13.61 53.77
N ASP A 432 -61.00 -13.13 55.02
CA ASP A 432 -60.52 -13.89 56.18
C ASP A 432 -61.06 -15.33 56.12
N ALA A 433 -60.14 -16.30 56.13
CA ALA A 433 -60.45 -17.71 56.16
C ALA A 433 -60.28 -18.24 57.59
N GLU A 434 -61.19 -19.10 58.04
CA GLU A 434 -60.99 -19.84 59.29
C GLU A 434 -60.01 -21.00 59.06
N VAL A 435 -59.39 -21.47 60.14
CA VAL A 435 -58.44 -22.59 60.10
C VAL A 435 -59.11 -23.83 59.50
N ASN A 436 -58.56 -24.35 58.40
CA ASN A 436 -58.98 -25.51 57.58
C ASN A 436 -59.78 -25.24 56.29
N ASP A 437 -59.83 -24.01 55.79
CA ASP A 437 -60.31 -23.77 54.42
C ASP A 437 -59.27 -24.19 53.35
N ASP A 438 -59.70 -24.96 52.36
CA ASP A 438 -58.88 -25.42 51.24
C ASP A 438 -58.74 -24.32 50.18
N TYR A 439 -57.50 -23.91 49.88
CA TYR A 439 -57.20 -22.74 49.03
C TYR A 439 -57.15 -23.05 47.52
N GLU A 440 -57.33 -24.31 47.11
CA GLU A 440 -57.05 -24.74 45.72
C GLU A 440 -57.90 -24.03 44.65
N GLU A 441 -59.08 -23.48 44.97
CA GLU A 441 -59.98 -22.91 43.96
C GLU A 441 -59.81 -21.39 43.68
N ARG A 442 -58.90 -20.67 44.35
CA ARG A 442 -58.86 -19.18 44.29
C ARG A 442 -57.76 -18.57 43.43
N ILE A 443 -56.92 -19.36 42.77
CA ILE A 443 -55.90 -18.86 41.84
C ILE A 443 -56.21 -19.36 40.43
N LEU A 444 -56.91 -18.54 39.65
CA LEU A 444 -57.09 -18.78 38.21
C LEU A 444 -55.95 -18.09 37.45
N VAL A 445 -55.00 -18.86 36.92
CA VAL A 445 -53.92 -18.34 36.08
C VAL A 445 -54.37 -18.36 34.62
N ASN A 446 -54.63 -17.20 34.03
CA ASN A 446 -54.85 -17.06 32.59
C ASN A 446 -53.59 -16.48 31.93
N GLY A 447 -52.86 -17.33 31.20
CA GLY A 447 -51.67 -16.96 30.43
C GLY A 447 -51.15 -18.13 29.58
N ALA A 448 -50.39 -17.84 28.52
CA ALA A 448 -49.85 -18.87 27.61
C ALA A 448 -48.45 -19.36 28.05
N ALA A 449 -48.31 -20.69 28.15
CA ALA A 449 -47.15 -21.43 28.63
C ALA A 449 -45.84 -21.24 27.81
N PRO A 450 -44.65 -21.59 28.39
CA PRO A 450 -44.45 -22.15 29.72
C PRO A 450 -44.00 -21.12 30.75
N PHE A 451 -44.59 -21.19 31.94
CA PHE A 451 -44.11 -20.52 33.15
C PHE A 451 -44.17 -21.52 34.31
N THR A 452 -43.14 -21.50 35.15
CA THR A 452 -43.05 -22.28 36.38
C THR A 452 -43.20 -21.32 37.56
N PHE A 453 -44.11 -21.60 38.48
CA PHE A 453 -44.18 -20.91 39.77
C PHE A 453 -44.02 -21.93 40.91
N SER A 454 -43.41 -21.50 42.02
CA SER A 454 -43.45 -22.23 43.29
C SER A 454 -43.96 -21.28 44.38
N LEU A 455 -44.88 -21.77 45.21
CA LEU A 455 -45.32 -21.08 46.41
C LEU A 455 -44.45 -21.58 47.58
N ALA A 456 -43.63 -20.69 48.14
CA ALA A 456 -42.92 -20.98 49.38
C ALA A 456 -43.84 -20.61 50.56
N TYR A 457 -44.22 -21.59 51.36
CA TYR A 457 -44.89 -21.35 52.64
C TYR A 457 -43.89 -20.68 53.60
N GLY A 458 -44.14 -19.41 53.92
CA GLY A 458 -43.41 -18.67 54.94
C GLY A 458 -44.40 -17.97 55.85
N ASN A 459 -44.34 -18.25 57.14
CA ASN A 459 -45.09 -17.49 58.14
C ASN A 459 -44.56 -16.06 58.15
N LEU A 460 -45.42 -15.08 57.85
CA LEU A 460 -45.13 -13.67 58.10
C LEU A 460 -45.35 -13.37 59.60
N PRO A 461 -44.46 -12.57 60.22
CA PRO A 461 -44.52 -12.21 61.65
C PRO A 461 -45.66 -11.26 62.01
#